data_AF-A0A4Q3E6T4-F1
#
_entry.id   AF-A0A4Q3E6T4-F1
#
_cell.length_a   1.000
_cell.length_b   1.000
_cell.length_c   1.000
_cell.angle_alpha   90.00
_cell.angle_beta   90.00
_cell.angle_gamma   90.00
#
_symmetry.space_group_name_H-M   'P 1'
#
loop_
_entity.id
_entity.type
_entity.pdbx_description
1 polymer ?
#
loop_
_entity_poly.entity_id
_entity_poly.type
_entity_poly.pdbx_seq_one_letter_code
_entity_poly.pdbx_strand_id
1 'polypeptide(L)'
;MQKLSIKILIPVILLLLCGCKKVLDIEPTDKIKAEDLFADAEGRKSYLANLYYQLPTEDFGYQLQGFNYNGSDVYGSGGLLQAMVTDEAIHSEWGTGIDDNDQHYWDQGFKLIRDINILLENIPQLNVSDEEKDQLLGEAAFLRGFAYYGLVKRYGGVPII
;
A
#
# COMPACT_ATOMS: atom_id res chain seq x y z
N MET A 1 -30.31 58.57 17.49
CA MET A 1 -29.33 57.95 16.56
C MET A 1 -29.02 56.48 16.86
N GLN A 2 -29.26 55.95 18.08
CA GLN A 2 -28.97 54.55 18.44
C GLN A 2 -29.86 53.47 17.74
N LYS A 3 -31.04 53.84 17.21
CA LYS A 3 -31.94 52.89 16.52
C LYS A 3 -31.53 52.58 15.06
N LEU A 4 -30.62 53.37 14.47
CA LEU A 4 -30.13 53.15 13.11
C LEU A 4 -29.05 52.06 13.08
N SER A 5 -28.25 51.95 14.15
CA SER A 5 -27.15 50.99 14.32
C SER A 5 -27.64 49.53 14.39
N ILE A 6 -28.76 49.27 15.08
CA ILE A 6 -29.36 47.93 15.21
C ILE A 6 -29.98 47.43 13.90
N LYS A 7 -30.55 48.33 13.09
CA LYS A 7 -31.19 47.97 11.81
C LYS A 7 -30.18 47.54 10.73
N ILE A 8 -28.92 47.97 10.85
CA ILE A 8 -27.81 47.57 9.95
C ILE A 8 -27.16 46.26 10.42
N LEU A 9 -27.21 45.95 11.72
CA LEU A 9 -26.58 44.76 12.29
C LEU A 9 -27.27 43.45 11.86
N ILE A 10 -28.61 43.47 11.74
CA ILE A 10 -29.43 42.30 11.36
C ILE A 10 -29.12 41.80 9.92
N PRO A 11 -29.07 42.64 8.87
CA PRO A 11 -28.73 42.16 7.53
C PRO A 11 -27.28 41.69 7.41
N VAL A 12 -26.35 42.27 8.18
CA VAL A 12 -24.94 41.84 8.21
C VAL A 12 -24.79 40.44 8.83
N ILE A 13 -25.54 40.14 9.89
CA ILE A 13 -25.57 38.80 10.50
C ILE A 13 -26.22 37.78 9.55
N LEU A 14 -27.24 38.17 8.78
CA LEU A 14 -27.85 37.28 7.78
C LEU A 14 -26.88 36.93 6.64
N LEU A 15 -26.01 37.87 6.25
CA LEU A 15 -24.96 37.65 5.24
C LEU A 15 -23.87 36.66 5.70
N LEU A 16 -23.61 36.57 7.01
CA LEU A 16 -22.65 35.61 7.57
C LEU A 16 -23.17 34.16 7.59
N LEU A 17 -24.47 33.93 7.41
CA LEU A 17 -25.08 32.60 7.38
C LEU A 17 -25.21 32.02 5.95
N CYS A 18 -25.02 32.83 4.91
CA CYS A 18 -25.00 32.41 3.51
C CYS A 18 -23.58 31.98 3.08
N GLY A 19 -23.02 30.95 3.73
CA GLY A 19 -21.78 30.31 3.29
C GLY A 19 -22.04 29.17 2.30
N CYS A 20 -21.34 29.16 1.16
CA CYS A 20 -21.39 28.04 0.20
C CYS A 20 -20.67 26.80 0.78
N LYS A 21 -21.41 25.87 1.40
CA LYS A 21 -20.86 24.59 1.87
C LYS A 21 -20.39 23.67 0.73
N LYS A 22 -21.05 23.73 -0.44
CA LYS A 22 -20.82 22.84 -1.58
C LYS A 22 -19.42 22.93 -2.22
N VAL A 23 -18.66 24.00 -1.97
CA VAL A 23 -17.27 24.13 -2.45
C VAL A 23 -16.31 23.30 -1.59
N LEU A 24 -16.68 23.00 -0.35
CA LEU A 24 -15.84 22.26 0.59
C LEU A 24 -16.07 20.75 0.52
N ASP A 25 -17.26 20.33 0.11
CA ASP A 25 -17.66 18.92 -0.01
C ASP A 25 -17.42 18.38 -1.44
N ILE A 26 -16.19 18.56 -1.96
CA ILE A 26 -15.82 17.98 -3.26
C ILE A 26 -15.18 16.62 -3.02
N GLU A 27 -15.84 15.56 -3.48
CA GLU A 27 -15.24 14.22 -3.44
C GLU A 27 -14.13 14.10 -4.49
N PRO A 28 -13.01 13.42 -4.16
CA PRO A 28 -11.95 13.16 -5.13
C PRO A 28 -12.48 12.33 -6.30
N THR A 29 -12.32 12.80 -7.53
CA THR A 29 -12.78 12.08 -8.73
C THR A 29 -11.76 11.06 -9.24
N ASP A 30 -10.57 11.04 -8.66
CA ASP A 30 -9.43 10.19 -9.04
C ASP A 30 -9.20 9.01 -8.08
N LYS A 31 -10.01 8.90 -7.02
CA LYS A 31 -9.85 7.87 -5.98
C LYS A 31 -11.16 7.12 -5.77
N ILE A 32 -11.04 5.82 -5.59
CA ILE A 32 -12.14 4.94 -5.22
C ILE A 32 -12.13 4.78 -3.70
N LYS A 33 -13.29 4.93 -3.05
CA LYS A 33 -13.42 4.67 -1.62
C LYS A 33 -13.29 3.17 -1.36
N ALA A 34 -12.71 2.78 -0.23
CA ALA A 34 -12.55 1.38 0.13
C ALA A 34 -13.92 0.66 0.19
N GLU A 35 -14.92 1.31 0.77
CA GLU A 35 -16.30 0.82 0.86
C GLU A 35 -16.87 0.46 -0.52
N ASP A 36 -16.73 1.37 -1.49
CA ASP A 36 -17.23 1.18 -2.85
C ASP A 36 -16.46 0.07 -3.59
N LEU A 37 -15.12 0.02 -3.40
CA LEU A 37 -14.26 -0.98 -4.00
C LEU A 37 -14.59 -2.39 -3.49
N PHE A 38 -14.79 -2.55 -2.18
CA PHE A 38 -15.02 -3.87 -1.59
C PHE A 38 -16.48 -4.30 -1.64
N ALA A 39 -17.43 -3.39 -1.80
CA ALA A 39 -18.83 -3.74 -2.03
C ALA A 39 -19.03 -4.48 -3.37
N ASP A 40 -18.29 -4.07 -4.40
CA ASP A 40 -18.32 -4.72 -5.71
C ASP A 40 -17.46 -5.99 -5.78
N ALA A 41 -17.98 -7.04 -6.42
CA ALA A 41 -17.28 -8.32 -6.53
C ALA A 41 -16.04 -8.24 -7.43
N GLU A 42 -16.11 -7.50 -8.54
CA GLU A 42 -14.96 -7.29 -9.42
C GLU A 42 -13.92 -6.38 -8.76
N GLY A 43 -14.37 -5.41 -7.96
CA GLY A 43 -13.51 -4.60 -7.09
C GLY A 43 -12.72 -5.42 -6.08
N ARG A 44 -13.38 -6.32 -5.32
CA ARG A 44 -12.70 -7.26 -4.40
C ARG A 44 -11.68 -8.12 -5.12
N LYS A 45 -12.07 -8.70 -6.27
CA LYS A 45 -11.20 -9.55 -7.08
C LYS A 45 -9.98 -8.81 -7.61
N SER A 46 -10.17 -7.56 -8.05
CA SER A 46 -9.08 -6.70 -8.52
C SER A 46 -8.11 -6.34 -7.39
N TYR A 47 -8.63 -6.08 -6.19
CA TYR A 47 -7.82 -5.83 -5.00
C TYR A 47 -6.99 -7.06 -4.63
N LEU A 48 -7.61 -8.24 -4.54
CA LEU A 48 -6.90 -9.50 -4.32
C LEU A 48 -5.82 -9.75 -5.37
N ALA A 49 -6.15 -9.58 -6.65
CA ALA A 49 -5.19 -9.75 -7.73
C ALA A 49 -3.97 -8.83 -7.56
N ASN A 50 -4.18 -7.60 -7.09
CA ASN A 50 -3.08 -6.70 -6.75
C ASN A 50 -2.25 -7.21 -5.56
N LEU A 51 -2.88 -7.73 -4.50
CA LEU A 51 -2.13 -8.32 -3.38
C LEU A 51 -1.27 -9.51 -3.83
N TYR A 52 -1.81 -10.38 -4.68
CA TYR A 52 -1.05 -11.49 -5.28
C TYR A 52 0.09 -11.01 -6.17
N TYR A 53 -0.13 -9.94 -6.94
CA TYR A 53 0.93 -9.34 -7.76
C TYR A 53 2.07 -8.77 -6.91
N GLN A 54 1.75 -8.20 -5.75
CA GLN A 54 2.74 -7.65 -4.81
C GLN A 54 3.49 -8.73 -4.04
N LEU A 55 2.97 -9.97 -3.94
CA LEU A 55 3.63 -11.05 -3.21
C LEU A 55 5.03 -11.32 -3.75
N PRO A 56 5.99 -11.65 -2.87
CA PRO A 56 7.35 -12.05 -3.28
C PRO A 56 7.39 -13.49 -3.82
N THR A 57 6.50 -13.83 -4.75
CA THR A 57 6.35 -15.18 -5.31
C THR A 57 7.54 -15.45 -6.24
N GLU A 58 8.50 -16.23 -5.73
CA GLU A 58 9.68 -16.66 -6.48
C GLU A 58 10.51 -15.53 -7.13
N ASP A 59 10.95 -14.57 -6.31
CA ASP A 59 12.11 -13.75 -6.62
C ASP A 59 13.40 -14.59 -6.53
N PHE A 60 13.64 -15.46 -7.53
CA PHE A 60 14.90 -16.19 -7.70
C PHE A 60 16.05 -15.28 -8.11
N GLY A 61 15.73 -14.05 -8.50
CA GLY A 61 16.69 -13.04 -8.88
C GLY A 61 17.36 -12.38 -7.68
N TYR A 62 16.85 -12.52 -6.45
CA TYR A 62 17.39 -11.94 -5.21
C TYR A 62 18.01 -10.54 -5.41
N GLN A 63 17.29 -9.71 -6.18
CA GLN A 63 17.79 -8.44 -6.68
C GLN A 63 17.82 -7.42 -5.55
N LEU A 64 18.83 -6.57 -5.52
CA LEU A 64 18.94 -5.56 -4.47
C LEU A 64 17.72 -4.62 -4.45
N GLN A 65 17.02 -4.45 -5.58
CA GLN A 65 15.94 -3.48 -5.73
C GLN A 65 14.56 -3.92 -5.20
N GLY A 66 14.46 -5.10 -4.55
CA GLY A 66 13.25 -5.49 -3.82
C GLY A 66 12.47 -6.65 -4.44
N PHE A 67 11.22 -6.83 -3.99
CA PHE A 67 10.32 -7.87 -4.47
C PHE A 67 9.89 -7.61 -5.92
N ASN A 68 9.77 -8.69 -6.70
CA ASN A 68 9.26 -8.68 -8.07
C ASN A 68 10.00 -7.71 -9.02
N TYR A 69 11.27 -7.41 -8.72
CA TYR A 69 12.09 -6.58 -9.59
C TYR A 69 12.55 -7.39 -10.81
N ASN A 70 12.13 -6.94 -12.00
CA ASN A 70 12.49 -7.52 -13.29
C ASN A 70 13.03 -6.44 -14.23
N GLY A 71 14.07 -5.73 -13.78
CA GLY A 71 14.75 -4.73 -14.60
C GLY A 71 15.40 -5.40 -15.82
N SER A 72 15.47 -4.66 -16.93
CA SER A 72 16.15 -5.11 -18.17
C SER A 72 17.63 -5.46 -17.96
N ASP A 73 18.19 -5.05 -16.83
CA ASP A 73 19.58 -5.28 -16.45
C ASP A 73 19.77 -6.57 -15.63
N VAL A 74 18.73 -7.32 -15.27
CA VAL A 74 18.89 -8.59 -14.50
C VAL A 74 19.85 -9.58 -15.18
N TYR A 75 19.94 -9.56 -16.52
CA TYR A 75 20.90 -10.33 -17.31
C TYR A 75 22.16 -9.54 -17.75
N GLY A 76 22.13 -8.21 -17.63
CA GLY A 76 23.22 -7.30 -17.99
C GLY A 76 24.16 -6.96 -16.82
N SER A 77 23.62 -6.94 -15.60
CA SER A 77 24.28 -6.63 -14.32
C SER A 77 25.24 -7.71 -13.83
N GLY A 78 25.61 -8.69 -14.67
CA GLY A 78 26.55 -9.76 -14.30
C GLY A 78 26.09 -10.67 -13.15
N GLY A 79 24.83 -10.57 -12.72
CA GLY A 79 24.31 -11.29 -11.57
C GLY A 79 24.56 -10.61 -10.23
N LEU A 80 24.47 -9.28 -10.12
CA LEU A 80 24.42 -8.55 -8.83
C LEU A 80 23.24 -9.03 -7.95
N LEU A 81 23.43 -10.18 -7.31
CA LEU A 81 22.52 -10.76 -6.32
C LEU A 81 22.89 -10.25 -4.92
N GLN A 82 21.94 -10.28 -4.00
CA GLN A 82 22.18 -9.99 -2.58
C GLN A 82 23.38 -10.76 -1.98
N ALA A 83 23.68 -11.96 -2.45
CA ALA A 83 24.84 -12.74 -1.99
C ALA A 83 26.19 -12.13 -2.44
N MET A 84 26.21 -11.37 -3.53
CA MET A 84 27.39 -10.80 -4.17
C MET A 84 27.74 -9.39 -3.69
N VAL A 85 27.00 -8.85 -2.73
CA VAL A 85 27.34 -7.60 -2.02
C VAL A 85 27.95 -7.84 -0.64
N THR A 86 28.32 -9.09 -0.34
CA THR A 86 29.10 -9.42 0.85
C THR A 86 30.58 -9.16 0.58
N ASP A 87 31.35 -8.84 1.63
CA ASP A 87 32.78 -8.50 1.55
C ASP A 87 33.63 -9.56 0.82
N GLU A 88 33.18 -10.82 0.76
CA GLU A 88 33.86 -11.92 0.08
C GLU A 88 33.39 -12.18 -1.38
N ALA A 89 32.33 -11.53 -1.85
CA ALA A 89 31.72 -11.81 -3.15
C ALA A 89 31.46 -10.56 -4.02
N ILE A 90 32.05 -9.41 -3.64
CA ILE A 90 31.95 -8.15 -4.41
C ILE A 90 32.51 -8.32 -5.83
N HIS A 91 31.74 -7.83 -6.81
CA HIS A 91 32.21 -7.61 -8.18
C HIS A 91 33.31 -6.55 -8.19
N SER A 92 34.54 -6.99 -8.00
CA SER A 92 35.73 -6.14 -8.00
C SER A 92 35.90 -5.35 -9.30
N GLU A 93 35.31 -5.82 -10.40
CA GLU A 93 35.37 -5.18 -11.72
C GLU A 93 34.50 -3.93 -11.81
N TRP A 94 33.44 -3.83 -10.99
CA TRP A 94 32.39 -2.80 -11.14
C TRP A 94 32.44 -1.75 -10.03
N GLY A 95 33.16 -2.04 -8.94
CA GLY A 95 33.26 -1.13 -7.79
C GLY A 95 31.91 -0.82 -7.13
N THR A 96 30.89 -1.64 -7.38
CA THR A 96 29.53 -1.49 -6.88
C THR A 96 29.44 -2.08 -5.47
N GLY A 97 29.29 -1.22 -4.48
CA GLY A 97 28.85 -1.58 -3.13
C GLY A 97 27.35 -1.37 -2.95
N ILE A 98 26.81 -1.76 -1.78
CA ILE A 98 25.42 -1.44 -1.40
C ILE A 98 25.32 0.07 -1.21
N ASP A 99 24.43 0.73 -1.95
CA ASP A 99 24.07 2.12 -1.71
C ASP A 99 22.71 2.26 -1.01
N ASP A 100 22.32 3.49 -0.64
CA ASP A 100 21.04 3.74 0.04
C ASP A 100 19.81 3.47 -0.86
N ASN A 101 20.00 3.31 -2.18
CA ASN A 101 18.96 2.91 -3.13
C ASN A 101 18.93 1.38 -3.35
N ASP A 102 19.75 0.63 -2.63
CA ASP A 102 19.71 -0.82 -2.61
C ASP A 102 18.95 -1.30 -1.36
N GLN A 103 18.18 -2.39 -1.50
CA GLN A 103 17.39 -3.08 -0.46
C GLN A 103 16.00 -2.53 -0.13
N HIS A 104 15.18 -2.28 -1.16
CA HIS A 104 13.78 -1.86 -1.02
C HIS A 104 12.80 -2.92 -0.48
N TYR A 105 13.29 -4.09 -0.05
CA TYR A 105 12.46 -5.19 0.44
C TYR A 105 11.60 -4.80 1.65
N TRP A 106 12.15 -4.00 2.57
CA TRP A 106 11.45 -3.56 3.77
C TRP A 106 10.19 -2.77 3.46
N ASP A 107 10.33 -1.67 2.72
CA ASP A 107 9.20 -0.77 2.41
C ASP A 107 8.13 -1.46 1.57
N GLN A 108 8.55 -2.26 0.59
CA GLN A 108 7.62 -3.03 -0.25
C GLN A 108 6.88 -4.10 0.57
N GLY A 109 7.59 -4.81 1.46
CA GLY A 109 6.97 -5.82 2.32
C GLY A 109 5.98 -5.24 3.31
N PHE A 110 6.33 -4.14 3.99
CA PHE A 110 5.41 -3.48 4.91
C PHE A 110 4.27 -2.75 4.22
N LYS A 111 4.48 -2.26 3.00
CA LYS A 111 3.38 -1.77 2.15
C LYS A 111 2.38 -2.88 1.84
N LEU A 112 2.86 -4.06 1.42
CA LEU A 112 2.00 -5.22 1.18
C LEU A 112 1.25 -5.65 2.45
N ILE A 113 1.95 -5.74 3.60
CA ILE A 113 1.32 -6.06 4.89
C ILE A 113 0.21 -5.07 5.23
N ARG A 114 0.46 -3.77 5.04
CA ARG A 114 -0.55 -2.73 5.26
C ARG A 114 -1.76 -2.91 4.34
N ASP A 115 -1.53 -3.15 3.06
CA ASP A 115 -2.62 -3.36 2.08
C ASP A 115 -3.44 -4.62 2.45
N ILE A 116 -2.79 -5.69 2.91
CA ILE A 116 -3.50 -6.89 3.41
C ILE A 116 -4.30 -6.57 4.69
N ASN A 117 -3.75 -5.80 5.62
CA ASN A 117 -4.45 -5.40 6.84
C ASN A 117 -5.69 -4.54 6.52
N ILE A 118 -5.66 -3.69 5.50
CA ILE A 118 -6.84 -2.96 5.01
C ILE A 118 -7.94 -3.94 4.57
N LEU A 119 -7.60 -4.99 3.81
CA LEU A 119 -8.58 -6.03 3.45
C LEU A 119 -9.17 -6.71 4.69
N LEU A 120 -8.32 -7.12 5.64
CA LEU A 120 -8.74 -7.77 6.88
C LEU A 120 -9.70 -6.90 7.71
N GLU A 121 -9.48 -5.59 7.76
CA GLU A 121 -10.36 -4.63 8.44
C GLU A 121 -11.73 -4.49 7.76
N ASN A 122 -11.80 -4.68 6.43
CA ASN A 122 -13.02 -4.50 5.65
C ASN A 122 -13.85 -5.79 5.52
N ILE A 123 -13.23 -6.99 5.54
CA ILE A 123 -13.94 -8.27 5.40
C ILE A 123 -15.18 -8.41 6.32
N PRO A 124 -15.12 -8.05 7.62
CA PRO A 124 -16.28 -8.18 8.51
C PRO A 124 -17.51 -7.37 8.07
N GLN A 125 -17.29 -6.26 7.34
CA GLN A 125 -18.33 -5.32 6.91
C GLN A 125 -18.97 -5.71 5.57
N LEU A 126 -18.42 -6.71 4.88
CA LEU A 126 -18.91 -7.14 3.57
C LEU A 126 -20.27 -7.83 3.67
N ASN A 127 -21.15 -7.48 2.74
CA ASN A 127 -22.43 -8.13 2.55
C ASN A 127 -22.30 -9.29 1.53
N VAL A 128 -21.55 -10.33 1.92
CA VAL A 128 -21.28 -11.54 1.13
C VAL A 128 -21.55 -12.78 1.98
N SER A 129 -21.54 -13.98 1.37
CA SER A 129 -21.77 -15.22 2.11
C SER A 129 -20.65 -15.50 3.11
N ASP A 130 -20.94 -16.29 4.15
CA ASP A 130 -19.94 -16.66 5.15
C ASP A 130 -18.80 -17.46 4.52
N GLU A 131 -19.10 -18.30 3.52
CA GLU A 131 -18.08 -19.04 2.77
C GLU A 131 -17.13 -18.10 2.00
N GLU A 132 -17.65 -17.02 1.40
CA GLU A 132 -16.81 -16.02 0.73
C GLU A 132 -15.94 -15.27 1.75
N LYS A 133 -16.49 -14.91 2.92
CA LYS A 133 -15.70 -14.28 3.99
C LYS A 133 -14.58 -15.18 4.47
N ASP A 134 -14.87 -16.45 4.71
CA ASP A 134 -13.87 -17.44 5.16
C ASP A 134 -12.77 -17.64 4.12
N GLN A 135 -13.14 -17.66 2.84
CA GLN A 135 -12.16 -17.71 1.75
C GLN A 135 -11.27 -16.45 1.76
N LEU A 136 -11.85 -15.25 1.83
CA LEU A 136 -11.11 -13.99 1.86
C LEU A 136 -10.15 -13.91 3.06
N LEU A 137 -10.60 -14.37 4.23
CA LEU A 137 -9.76 -14.44 5.44
C LEU A 137 -8.61 -15.42 5.27
N GLY A 138 -8.87 -16.60 4.69
CA GLY A 138 -7.84 -17.60 4.42
C GLY A 138 -6.78 -17.09 3.46
N GLU A 139 -7.19 -16.47 2.36
CA GLU A 139 -6.28 -15.86 1.39
C GLU A 139 -5.48 -14.72 2.03
N ALA A 140 -6.12 -13.79 2.74
CA ALA A 140 -5.44 -12.70 3.43
C ALA A 140 -4.42 -13.20 4.49
N ALA A 141 -4.77 -14.24 5.24
CA ALA A 141 -3.86 -14.84 6.22
C ALA A 141 -2.63 -15.47 5.56
N PHE A 142 -2.82 -16.20 4.45
CA PHE A 142 -1.73 -16.75 3.66
C PHE A 142 -0.83 -15.65 3.11
N LEU A 143 -1.42 -14.63 2.46
CA LEU A 143 -0.70 -13.50 1.89
C LEU A 143 0.15 -12.79 2.93
N ARG A 144 -0.42 -12.53 4.12
CA ARG A 144 0.28 -11.84 5.20
C ARG A 144 1.42 -12.69 5.76
N GLY A 145 1.17 -13.98 5.98
CA GLY A 145 2.21 -14.91 6.43
C GLY A 145 3.35 -15.01 5.43
N PHE A 146 3.05 -15.06 4.13
CA PHE A 146 4.05 -15.15 3.08
C PHE A 146 4.85 -13.85 2.91
N ALA A 147 4.21 -12.68 3.05
CA ALA A 147 4.89 -11.39 3.09
C ALA A 147 5.88 -11.30 4.26
N TYR A 148 5.45 -11.68 5.47
CA TYR A 148 6.34 -11.76 6.63
C TYR A 148 7.47 -12.76 6.43
N TYR A 149 7.19 -13.94 5.88
CA TYR A 149 8.24 -14.91 5.55
C TYR A 149 9.28 -14.33 4.60
N GLY A 150 8.84 -13.58 3.57
CA GLY A 150 9.71 -12.89 2.62
C GLY A 150 10.64 -11.85 3.25
N LEU A 151 10.19 -11.17 4.31
CA LEU A 151 10.98 -10.23 5.11
C LEU A 151 11.91 -10.96 6.10
N VAL A 152 11.38 -11.93 6.85
CA VAL A 152 12.12 -12.64 7.91
C VAL A 152 13.33 -13.39 7.34
N LYS A 153 13.19 -14.00 6.16
CA LYS A 153 14.32 -14.70 5.53
C LYS A 153 15.47 -13.77 5.12
N ARG A 154 15.25 -12.45 5.07
CA ARG A 154 16.24 -11.42 4.70
C ARG A 154 16.76 -10.65 5.91
N TYR A 155 15.86 -10.21 6.80
CA TYR A 155 16.17 -9.33 7.91
C TYR A 155 16.21 -10.04 9.28
N GLY A 156 15.78 -11.31 9.36
CA GLY A 156 15.59 -12.00 10.62
C GLY A 156 14.32 -11.52 11.33
N GLY A 157 14.43 -11.10 12.59
CA GLY A 157 13.27 -10.62 13.35
C GLY A 157 12.72 -9.31 12.78
N VAL A 158 11.42 -9.27 12.49
CA VAL A 158 10.72 -8.06 12.02
C VAL A 158 9.49 -7.75 12.89
N PRO A 159 9.04 -6.49 12.97
CA PRO A 159 7.81 -6.13 13.68
C PRO A 159 6.60 -6.88 13.10
N ILE A 160 5.74 -7.38 13.98
CA ILE A 160 4.45 -7.97 13.60
C ILE A 160 3.38 -6.92 13.86
N ILE A 161 2.71 -6.53 12.77
CA ILE A 161 1.70 -5.49 12.66
C ILE A 161 0.45 -6.02 11.96
#